data_AF-A0A9D4RC39-F1
#
_entry.id   AF-A0A9D4RC39-F1
#
_cell.length_a   1.000
_cell.length_b   1.000
_cell.length_c   1.000
_cell.angle_alpha   90.00
_cell.angle_beta   90.00
_cell.angle_gamma   90.00
#
_symmetry.space_group_name_H-M   'P 1'
#
loop_
_entity.id
_entity.type
_entity.pdbx_description
1 polymer ?
#
loop_
_entity_poly.entity_id
_entity_poly.type
_entity_poly.pdbx_seq_one_letter_code
_entity_poly.pdbx_strand_id
1 'polypeptide(L)' 'MAGRRFDLVIFGATGFTGQFVVDEVARVADEASGLKFAVAGRSMQKLQKVLQKSSQRTGETFHV' A
#
# COMPACT_ATOMS: atom_id res chain seq x y z
N MET A 1 -23.82 -8.77 7.21
CA MET A 1 -22.67 -9.08 6.33
C MET A 1 -21.44 -8.41 6.92
N ALA A 2 -20.36 -9.14 7.15
CA ALA A 2 -19.12 -8.53 7.64
C ALA A 2 -18.63 -7.50 6.61
N GLY A 3 -18.49 -6.24 7.01
CA GLY A 3 -18.04 -5.16 6.13
C GLY A 3 -16.65 -5.48 5.56
N ARG A 4 -16.41 -5.14 4.29
CA ARG A 4 -15.07 -5.28 3.69
C ARG A 4 -14.11 -4.34 4.43
N ARG A 5 -13.01 -4.89 4.94
CA ARG A 5 -11.98 -4.13 5.67
C ARG A 5 -11.17 -3.20 4.76
N PHE A 6 -10.99 -3.62 3.51
CA PHE A 6 -10.22 -2.91 2.49
C PHE A 6 -11.01 -2.88 1.18
N ASP A 7 -10.85 -1.78 0.45
CA ASP A 7 -11.40 -1.55 -0.88
C ASP A 7 -10.47 -2.11 -1.97
N LEU A 8 -9.16 -2.11 -1.70
CA LEU A 8 -8.12 -2.58 -2.61
C LEU A 8 -7.04 -3.39 -1.88
N VAL A 9 -6.52 -4.44 -2.51
CA VAL A 9 -5.32 -5.16 -2.03
C VAL A 9 -4.31 -5.30 -3.16
N ILE A 10 -3.10 -4.80 -2.95
CA ILE A 10 -1.98 -4.88 -3.91
C ILE A 10 -1.19 -6.17 -3.64
N PHE A 11 -1.41 -7.19 -4.46
CA PHE A 11 -0.60 -8.40 -4.42
C PHE A 11 0.71 -8.23 -5.18
N GLY A 12 1.81 -8.73 -4.62
CA GLY A 12 3.13 -8.58 -5.24
C GLY A 12 3.74 -7.20 -5.02
N ALA A 13 3.37 -6.52 -3.92
CA ALA A 13 3.81 -5.16 -3.60
C ALA A 13 5.34 -5.01 -3.51
N THR A 14 6.06 -6.10 -3.24
CA THR A 14 7.52 -6.12 -3.17
C THR A 14 8.22 -6.33 -4.52
N GLY A 15 7.45 -6.52 -5.59
CA GLY A 15 7.96 -6.71 -6.95
C GLY A 15 8.42 -5.41 -7.58
N PHE A 16 9.06 -5.51 -8.76
CA PHE A 16 9.58 -4.35 -9.48
C PHE A 16 8.48 -3.31 -9.76
N THR A 17 7.35 -3.74 -10.32
CA THR A 17 6.20 -2.85 -10.59
C THR A 17 5.39 -2.57 -9.33
N GLY A 18 5.22 -3.58 -8.46
CA GLY A 18 4.36 -3.49 -7.28
C GLY A 18 4.71 -2.33 -6.36
N GLN A 19 6.00 -2.03 -6.16
CA GLN A 19 6.43 -0.92 -5.31
C GLN A 19 5.98 0.46 -5.85
N PHE A 20 5.90 0.64 -7.17
CA PHE A 20 5.42 1.89 -7.75
C PHE A 20 3.90 1.98 -7.68
N VAL A 21 3.20 0.86 -7.81
CA VAL A 21 1.74 0.80 -7.60
C VAL A 21 1.39 1.19 -6.17
N VAL A 22 2.18 0.78 -5.17
CA VAL A 22 1.99 1.23 -3.78
C VAL A 22 2.11 2.75 -3.67
N ASP A 23 3.13 3.34 -4.29
CA ASP A 23 3.34 4.79 -4.26
C ASP A 23 2.17 5.54 -4.91
N GLU A 24 1.70 5.10 -6.08
CA GLU A 24 0.61 5.78 -6.78
C GLU A 24 -0.74 5.60 -6.09
N VAL A 25 -1.02 4.42 -5.56
CA VAL A 25 -2.23 4.19 -4.76
C VAL A 25 -2.21 5.05 -3.49
N ALA A 26 -1.07 5.19 -2.84
CA ALA A 26 -0.93 6.03 -1.66
C ALA A 26 -1.24 7.50 -1.96
N ARG A 27 -0.72 8.07 -3.07
CA ARG A 27 -0.99 9.47 -3.46
C ARG A 27 -2.48 9.76 -3.67
N VAL A 28 -3.19 8.82 -4.31
CA VAL A 28 -4.59 9.04 -4.69
C VAL A 28 -5.59 8.53 -3.65
N ALA A 29 -5.14 7.81 -2.62
CA ALA A 29 -6.03 7.22 -1.63
C ALA A 29 -6.85 8.27 -0.87
N ASP A 30 -6.21 9.39 -0.51
CA ASP A 30 -6.87 10.51 0.16
C ASP A 30 -7.77 11.30 -0.79
N GLU A 31 -7.35 11.47 -2.05
CA GLU A 31 -8.15 12.13 -3.08
C GLU A 31 -9.43 11.33 -3.42
N ALA A 32 -9.35 10.00 -3.36
CA ALA A 32 -10.42 9.07 -3.70
C ALA A 32 -11.37 8.77 -2.51
N SER A 33 -11.72 9.79 -1.71
CA SER A 33 -12.64 9.66 -0.56
C SER A 33 -12.14 8.72 0.56
N GLY A 34 -10.83 8.64 0.78
CA GLY A 34 -10.25 7.82 1.85
C GLY A 34 -10.26 6.32 1.55
N LEU A 35 -9.76 5.95 0.36
CA LEU A 35 -9.62 4.57 -0.09
C LEU A 35 -8.80 3.75 0.90
N LYS A 36 -9.40 2.71 1.50
CA LYS A 36 -8.68 1.81 2.42
C LYS A 36 -8.03 0.69 1.64
N PHE A 37 -6.70 0.73 1.50
CA PHE A 37 -5.97 -0.32 0.80
C PHE A 37 -5.01 -1.09 1.71
N ALA A 38 -4.64 -2.29 1.26
CA ALA A 38 -3.61 -3.12 1.88
C ALA A 38 -2.58 -3.59 0.85
N VAL A 39 -1.41 -4.01 1.33
CA VAL A 39 -0.35 -4.60 0.50
C VAL A 39 -0.09 -6.04 0.93
N ALA A 40 0.24 -6.90 -0.03
CA ALA A 40 0.54 -8.31 0.21
C ALA A 40 1.81 -8.75 -0.53
N GLY A 41 2.58 -9.62 0.12
CA GLY A 41 3.85 -10.13 -0.37
C GLY A 41 4.35 -11.30 0.46
N ARG A 42 5.39 -11.99 -0.02
CA ARG A 42 5.91 -13.23 0.61
C ARG A 42 6.93 -13.00 1.72
N SER A 43 7.44 -11.78 1.88
CA SER A 43 8.46 -11.44 2.89
C SER A 43 8.05 -10.18 3.61
N MET A 44 7.86 -10.30 4.92
CA MET A 44 7.52 -9.17 5.79
C MET A 44 8.59 -8.09 5.75
N GLN A 45 9.88 -8.47 5.78
CA GLN A 45 10.98 -7.49 5.73
C GLN A 45 10.95 -6.67 4.43
N LYS A 46 10.64 -7.31 3.28
CA LYS A 46 10.53 -6.60 2.01
C LYS A 46 9.29 -5.70 1.96
N LEU A 47 8.17 -6.11 2.53
CA LEU A 47 6.96 -5.28 2.64
C LEU A 47 7.24 -4.03 3.47
N GLN A 48 7.83 -4.18 4.66
CA GLN A 48 8.22 -3.06 5.51
C GLN A 48 9.14 -2.07 4.77
N LYS A 49 10.11 -2.58 4.01
CA LYS A 49 11.01 -1.74 3.20
C LYS A 49 10.29 -0.97 2.10
N VAL A 50 9.30 -1.58 1.44
CA VAL A 50 8.47 -0.88 0.44
C VAL A 50 7.61 0.19 1.11
N LEU A 51 6.94 -0.13 2.21
CA LEU A 51 6.10 0.83 2.93
C LEU A 51 6.91 2.01 3.48
N GLN A 52 8.11 1.77 4.02
CA GLN A 52 9.01 2.84 4.45
C GLN A 52 9.42 3.76 3.28
N LYS A 53 9.81 3.18 2.14
CA LYS A 53 10.16 3.96 0.94
C LYS A 53 8.97 4.75 0.41
N SER A 54 7.79 4.13 0.41
CA SER A 54 6.57 4.77 -0.06
C SER A 54 6.21 5.95 0.83
N SER A 55 6.32 5.79 2.15
CA SER A 55 6.11 6.86 3.13
C SER A 55 7.04 8.05 2.88
N GLN A 56 8.33 7.79 2.62
CA GLN A 56 9.29 8.84 2.27
C GLN A 56 8.98 9.57 0.95
N ARG A 57 8.30 8.92 0.00
CA ARG A 57 8.02 9.46 -1.35
C ARG A 57 6.66 10.14 -1.47
N THR A 58 5.73 9.80 -0.58
CA THR A 58 4.32 10.21 -0.68
C THR A 58 3.91 11.07 0.51
N GLY A 59 4.59 10.96 1.65
CA GLY A 59 4.18 11.56 2.92
C GLY A 59 3.18 10.69 3.70
N GLU A 60 2.71 9.59 3.10
CA GLU A 60 1.70 8.72 3.72
C GLU A 60 2.28 7.87 4.85
N THR A 61 1.45 7.63 5.87
CA THR A 61 1.81 6.78 7.01
C THR A 61 1.15 5.41 6.86
N PHE A 62 1.96 4.35 6.91
CA PHE A 62 1.48 2.97 6.81
C PHE A 62 1.55 2.27 8.16
N HIS A 63 0.57 1.39 8.41
CA HIS A 63 0.55 0.49 9.57
C HIS A 63 0.75 -0.95 9.09
N VAL A 64 1.68 -1.67 9.72
CA VAL A 64 2.03 -3.08 9.41
C VAL A 64 1.41 -3.99 10.44
#